data_AF-S4NM34-F1
#
_entry.id   AF-S4NM34-F1
#
_cell.length_a   1.000
_cell.length_b   1.000
_cell.length_c   1.000
_cell.angle_alpha   90.00
_cell.angle_beta   90.00
_cell.angle_gamma   90.00
#
_symmetry.space_group_name_H-M   'P 1'
#
loop_
_entity.id
_entity.type
_entity.pdbx_description
1 polymer ?
#
loop_
_entity_poly.entity_id
_entity_poly.type
_entity_poly.pdbx_seq_one_letter_code
_entity_poly.pdbx_strand_id
1 'polypeptide(L)'
;MFTMALKTEPDNETPNLKTICIALGIEQATLRHRGDKGIAWLSQLMDVLDVLDYPVPGYSPSTVLSELHVHVWDCAVDYRPLYLPIRTVVTLGNFSVSSNLIPETNTSYLRFLAQECTLFLSYLTGSKANVPVPQDDDKYPDISKDYVCVIDVGLFELS
;
A
#
# COMPACT_ATOMS: atom_id res chain seq x y z
N MET A 1 7.51 11.94 -4.52
CA MET A 1 8.62 11.19 -5.15
C MET A 1 8.48 9.71 -4.81
N PHE A 2 8.75 8.80 -5.74
CA PHE A 2 8.81 7.35 -5.47
C PHE A 2 10.27 6.91 -5.50
N THR A 3 10.72 6.22 -4.45
CA THR A 3 12.08 5.72 -4.30
C THR A 3 12.03 4.27 -3.88
N MET A 4 12.86 3.42 -4.50
CA MET A 4 12.99 2.02 -4.13
C MET A 4 14.47 1.68 -3.99
N ALA A 5 14.83 0.98 -2.92
CA ALA A 5 16.14 0.42 -2.71
C ALA A 5 16.02 -1.09 -2.47
N LEU A 6 16.84 -1.86 -3.17
CA LEU A 6 16.95 -3.30 -3.02
C LEU A 6 18.35 -3.62 -2.53
N LYS A 7 18.45 -4.33 -1.42
CA LYS A 7 19.70 -4.81 -0.86
C LYS A 7 19.64 -6.33 -0.77
N THR A 8 20.58 -7.00 -1.42
CA THR A 8 20.70 -8.45 -1.38
C THR A 8 22.05 -8.80 -0.77
N GLU A 9 22.03 -9.36 0.44
CA GLU A 9 23.24 -9.84 1.11
C GLU A 9 23.23 -11.37 1.16
N PRO A 10 24.23 -12.03 0.57
CA PRO A 10 24.46 -13.45 0.84
C PRO A 10 25.00 -13.57 2.27
N ASP A 11 24.39 -14.45 3.07
CA ASP A 11 24.92 -14.73 4.39
C ASP A 11 26.22 -15.52 4.26
N ASN A 12 27.29 -15.03 4.88
CA ASN A 12 28.63 -15.62 4.76
C ASN A 12 28.85 -16.77 5.75
N GLU A 13 28.01 -16.87 6.78
CA GLU A 13 28.10 -17.92 7.82
C GLU A 13 27.23 -19.15 7.51
N THR A 14 26.12 -18.97 6.79
CA THR A 14 25.29 -20.08 6.29
C THR A 14 25.13 -20.01 4.76
N PRO A 15 25.78 -20.90 3.98
CA PRO A 15 25.76 -20.84 2.51
C PRO A 15 24.39 -21.10 1.88
N ASN A 16 23.37 -21.35 2.71
CA ASN A 16 22.00 -21.62 2.33
C ASN A 16 21.03 -20.51 2.79
N LEU A 17 21.50 -19.35 3.26
CA LEU A 17 20.62 -18.21 3.57
C LEU A 17 20.95 -16.99 2.70
N LYS A 18 19.93 -16.43 2.04
CA LYS A 18 20.03 -15.15 1.34
C LYS A 18 19.05 -14.16 1.96
N THR A 19 19.53 -12.98 2.32
CA THR A 19 18.67 -11.92 2.85
C THR A 19 18.40 -10.88 1.77
N ILE A 20 17.12 -10.69 1.45
CA ILE A 20 16.64 -9.66 0.52
C ILE A 20 15.91 -8.61 1.34
N CYS A 21 16.44 -7.40 1.35
CA CYS A 21 15.81 -6.25 1.98
C CYS A 21 15.31 -5.29 0.89
N ILE A 22 14.00 -5.02 0.91
CA ILE A 22 13.32 -4.12 0.00
C ILE A 22 12.84 -2.91 0.81
N ALA A 23 13.33 -1.72 0.45
CA ALA A 23 12.88 -0.46 1.03
C ALA A 23 12.14 0.38 -0.02
N LEU A 24 10.89 0.75 0.27
CA LEU A 24 10.03 1.57 -0.58
C LEU A 24 9.73 2.89 0.13
N GLY A 25 9.92 4.02 -0.56
CA GLY A 25 9.66 5.36 -0.08
C GLY A 25 8.71 6.09 -1.03
N ILE A 26 7.57 6.55 -0.52
CA ILE A 26 6.58 7.32 -1.28
C ILE A 26 6.37 8.64 -0.56
N GLU A 27 6.61 9.74 -1.23
CA GLU A 27 6.46 11.09 -0.65
C GLU A 27 5.50 11.93 -1.48
N GLN A 28 4.60 12.67 -0.83
CA GLN A 28 3.70 13.65 -1.47
C GLN A 28 2.93 13.08 -2.67
N ALA A 29 2.47 11.83 -2.55
CA ALA A 29 1.74 11.14 -3.61
C ALA A 29 0.25 11.10 -3.31
N THR A 30 -0.58 11.31 -4.33
CA THR A 30 -2.03 11.09 -4.24
C THR A 30 -2.42 9.87 -5.05
N LEU A 31 -2.79 8.77 -4.38
CA LEU A 31 -3.34 7.59 -5.01
C LEU A 31 -4.83 7.80 -5.28
N ARG A 32 -5.19 7.96 -6.56
CA ARG A 32 -6.60 8.00 -6.97
C ARG A 32 -7.07 6.60 -7.34
N HIS A 33 -7.78 5.95 -6.43
CA HIS A 33 -8.37 4.64 -6.69
C HIS A 33 -9.78 4.80 -7.28
N ARG A 34 -9.88 4.61 -8.59
CA ARG A 34 -11.16 4.46 -9.31
C ARG A 34 -11.52 2.98 -9.26
N GLY A 35 -12.77 2.66 -8.92
CA GLY A 35 -13.26 1.28 -8.89
C GLY A 35 -13.42 0.66 -10.29
N ASP A 36 -12.38 0.70 -11.11
CA ASP A 36 -12.39 0.12 -12.44
C ASP A 36 -12.19 -1.41 -12.39
N LYS A 37 -12.78 -2.13 -13.34
CA LYS A 37 -12.79 -3.61 -13.39
C LYS A 37 -11.48 -4.23 -13.92
N GLY A 38 -10.44 -3.43 -14.18
CA GLY A 38 -9.33 -3.89 -15.03
C GLY A 38 -7.98 -4.09 -14.35
N ILE A 39 -7.61 -3.26 -13.37
CA ILE A 39 -6.22 -3.19 -12.91
C ILE A 39 -6.18 -3.13 -11.39
N ALA A 40 -6.04 -4.31 -10.78
CA ALA A 40 -5.67 -4.43 -9.38
C ALA A 40 -4.19 -4.02 -9.25
N TRP A 41 -3.94 -2.71 -9.12
CA TRP A 41 -2.60 -2.15 -8.90
C TRP A 41 -1.87 -2.88 -7.76
N LEU A 42 -2.63 -3.29 -6.72
CA LEU A 42 -2.12 -4.04 -5.59
C LEU A 42 -1.61 -5.41 -6.02
N SER A 43 -2.34 -6.12 -6.90
CA SER A 43 -1.89 -7.41 -7.43
C SER A 43 -0.65 -7.27 -8.31
N GLN A 44 -0.54 -6.21 -9.11
CA GLN A 44 0.66 -5.95 -9.90
C GLN A 44 1.87 -5.60 -9.04
N LEU A 45 1.66 -4.82 -7.97
CA LEU A 45 2.70 -4.52 -7.01
C LEU A 45 3.14 -5.79 -6.27
N MET A 46 2.18 -6.65 -5.88
CA MET A 46 2.48 -7.95 -5.28
C MET A 46 3.28 -8.84 -6.22
N ASP A 47 2.93 -8.89 -7.51
CA ASP A 47 3.66 -9.67 -8.52
C ASP A 47 5.11 -9.18 -8.70
N VAL A 48 5.36 -7.87 -8.59
CA VAL A 48 6.72 -7.30 -8.61
C VAL A 48 7.51 -7.66 -7.34
N LEU A 49 6.84 -7.82 -6.21
CA LEU A 49 7.45 -8.20 -4.94
C LEU A 49 7.61 -9.72 -4.79
N ASP A 50 6.92 -10.52 -5.60
CA ASP A 50 6.99 -11.98 -5.60
C ASP A 50 8.26 -12.46 -6.34
N VAL A 51 9.38 -12.45 -5.62
CA VAL A 51 10.65 -12.97 -6.12
C VAL A 51 10.64 -14.50 -5.98
N LEU A 52 10.25 -15.19 -7.05
CA LEU A 52 10.32 -16.65 -7.14
C LEU A 52 11.71 -17.11 -7.62
N ASP A 53 12.38 -17.89 -6.78
CA ASP A 53 13.61 -18.60 -7.17
C ASP A 53 13.24 -19.80 -8.06
N TYR A 54 13.66 -19.79 -9.33
CA TYR A 54 13.48 -20.92 -10.23
C TYR A 54 14.47 -22.05 -9.88
N PRO A 55 14.01 -23.27 -9.55
CA PRO A 55 14.89 -24.37 -9.21
C PRO A 55 15.64 -24.85 -10.46
N VAL A 56 16.97 -24.80 -10.42
CA VAL A 56 17.83 -25.37 -11.47
C VAL A 56 18.04 -26.87 -11.18
N PRO A 57 17.87 -27.77 -12.16
CA PRO A 57 18.09 -29.20 -11.95
C PRO A 57 19.50 -29.48 -11.41
N GLY A 58 19.59 -30.09 -10.23
CA GLY A 58 20.86 -30.37 -9.54
C GLY A 58 21.28 -29.34 -8.48
N TYR A 59 20.49 -28.30 -8.24
CA TYR A 59 20.75 -27.29 -7.21
C TYR A 59 19.55 -27.17 -6.25
N SER A 60 19.80 -27.31 -4.94
CA SER A 60 18.80 -26.99 -3.92
C SER A 60 18.79 -25.48 -3.69
N PRO A 61 17.67 -24.77 -3.90
CA PRO A 61 17.60 -23.34 -3.65
C PRO A 61 17.81 -23.05 -2.16
N SER A 62 18.53 -21.96 -1.91
CA SER A 62 18.85 -21.40 -0.61
C SER A 62 17.58 -20.81 0.01
N THR A 63 17.35 -20.98 1.32
CA THR A 63 16.25 -20.34 2.05
C THR A 63 16.42 -18.80 1.96
N VAL A 64 15.40 -18.10 1.47
CA VAL A 64 15.44 -16.63 1.27
C VAL A 64 14.71 -15.90 2.39
N LEU A 65 15.44 -15.18 3.24
CA LEU A 65 14.85 -14.26 4.21
C LEU A 65 14.46 -12.96 3.50
N SER A 66 13.18 -12.59 3.52
CA SER A 66 12.72 -11.33 2.91
C SER A 66 12.28 -10.33 3.96
N GLU A 67 12.85 -9.13 3.90
CA GLU A 67 12.48 -7.99 4.73
C GLU A 67 11.91 -6.88 3.84
N LEU A 68 10.72 -6.41 4.16
CA LEU A 68 10.04 -5.35 3.42
C LEU A 68 9.79 -4.16 4.34
N HIS A 69 10.38 -3.03 4.02
CA HIS A 69 10.13 -1.75 4.68
C HIS A 69 9.48 -0.79 3.69
N VAL A 70 8.28 -0.32 3.98
CA VAL A 70 7.56 0.66 3.17
C VAL A 70 7.34 1.89 4.02
N HIS A 71 7.73 3.05 3.52
CA HIS A 71 7.52 4.34 4.14
C HIS A 71 6.77 5.25 3.19
N VAL A 72 5.73 5.90 3.71
CA VAL A 72 4.81 6.74 2.97
C VAL A 72 4.63 8.04 3.76
N TRP A 73 5.03 9.16 3.18
CA TRP A 73 5.01 10.49 3.80
C TRP A 73 4.10 11.44 3.03
N ASP A 74 3.27 12.18 3.76
CA ASP A 74 2.36 13.21 3.24
C ASP A 74 1.56 12.73 2.02
N CYS A 75 1.00 11.52 2.11
CA CYS A 75 0.25 10.92 1.00
C CYS A 75 -1.25 11.02 1.21
N ALA A 76 -1.99 10.99 0.10
CA ALA A 76 -3.45 10.98 0.13
C ALA A 76 -4.00 9.85 -0.75
N VAL A 77 -5.09 9.24 -0.33
CA VAL A 77 -5.81 8.23 -1.09
C VAL A 77 -7.21 8.75 -1.37
N ASP A 78 -7.50 9.07 -2.61
CA ASP A 78 -8.84 9.46 -3.08
C ASP A 78 -9.51 8.22 -3.66
N TYR A 79 -10.51 7.70 -2.95
CA TYR A 79 -11.30 6.56 -3.37
C TYR A 79 -12.70 7.00 -3.81
N ARG A 80 -12.99 6.70 -5.09
CA ARG A 80 -14.25 7.04 -5.77
C ARG A 80 -14.87 5.78 -6.38
N PRO A 81 -15.73 5.06 -5.63
CA PRO A 81 -16.47 3.92 -6.15
C PRO A 81 -17.45 4.34 -7.27
N LEU A 82 -17.59 3.50 -8.30
CA LEU A 82 -18.51 3.76 -9.43
C LEU A 82 -19.99 3.62 -9.06
N TYR A 83 -20.31 2.71 -8.13
CA TYR A 83 -21.68 2.31 -7.82
C TYR A 83 -22.20 2.85 -6.48
N LEU A 84 -21.35 3.53 -5.70
CA LEU A 84 -21.74 4.18 -4.45
C LEU A 84 -21.58 5.70 -4.57
N PRO A 85 -22.57 6.50 -4.11
CA PRO A 85 -22.49 7.97 -4.11
C PRO A 85 -21.66 8.51 -2.94
N ILE A 86 -20.55 7.85 -2.64
CA ILE A 86 -19.64 8.20 -1.55
C ILE A 86 -18.29 8.52 -2.18
N ARG A 87 -17.70 9.65 -1.81
CA ARG A 87 -16.29 9.96 -2.09
C ARG A 87 -15.54 9.95 -0.78
N THR A 88 -14.41 9.26 -0.73
CA THR A 88 -13.60 9.17 0.48
C THR A 88 -12.19 9.60 0.17
N VAL A 89 -11.67 10.56 0.95
CA VAL A 89 -10.28 10.96 0.89
C VAL A 89 -9.63 10.59 2.21
N VAL A 90 -8.58 9.77 2.17
CA VAL A 90 -7.76 9.43 3.32
C VAL A 90 -6.45 10.20 3.19
N THR A 91 -6.08 11.00 4.17
CA THR A 91 -4.74 11.59 4.24
C THR A 91 -3.91 10.80 5.24
N LEU A 92 -2.66 10.54 4.88
CA LEU A 92 -1.69 9.79 5.65
C LEU A 92 -0.48 10.71 5.84
N GLY A 93 -0.27 11.23 7.04
CA GLY A 93 0.90 12.06 7.36
C GLY A 93 2.18 11.22 7.30
N ASN A 94 2.30 10.21 8.16
CA ASN A 94 3.42 9.28 8.13
C ASN A 94 2.94 7.85 8.31
N PHE A 95 3.13 7.01 7.31
CA PHE A 95 2.75 5.61 7.33
C PHE A 95 3.95 4.73 7.02
N SER A 96 4.26 3.82 7.92
CA SER A 96 5.33 2.85 7.77
C SER A 96 4.81 1.43 7.94
N VAL A 97 5.22 0.54 7.05
CA VAL A 97 4.97 -0.90 7.11
C VAL A 97 6.31 -1.59 7.16
N SER A 98 6.49 -2.48 8.11
CA SER A 98 7.67 -3.33 8.21
C SER A 98 7.24 -4.79 8.27
N SER A 99 7.74 -5.61 7.36
CA SER A 99 7.48 -7.04 7.31
C SER A 99 8.80 -7.80 7.37
N ASN A 100 8.81 -8.88 8.16
CA ASN A 100 9.89 -9.86 8.15
C ASN A 100 9.30 -11.24 7.86
N LEU A 101 9.75 -11.86 6.78
CA LEU A 101 9.29 -13.16 6.29
C LEU A 101 10.46 -14.15 6.29
N ILE A 102 10.46 -15.04 7.30
CA ILE A 102 11.40 -16.18 7.41
C ILE A 102 10.71 -17.42 6.82
N PRO A 103 11.20 -18.02 5.71
CA PRO A 103 10.50 -19.12 5.04
C PRO A 103 10.39 -20.42 5.85
N GLU A 104 11.34 -20.67 6.76
CA GLU A 104 11.39 -21.89 7.56
C GLU A 104 10.45 -21.87 8.77
N THR A 105 9.91 -20.71 9.12
CA THR A 105 8.95 -20.54 10.21
C THR A 105 7.67 -19.96 9.64
N ASN A 106 6.53 -20.60 9.90
CA ASN A 106 5.20 -20.13 9.47
C ASN A 106 4.74 -18.83 10.19
N THR A 107 5.69 -18.03 10.67
CA THR A 107 5.51 -16.81 11.43
C THR A 107 6.02 -15.63 10.62
N SER A 108 5.09 -14.86 10.06
CA SER A 108 5.35 -13.54 9.48
C SER A 108 5.06 -12.48 10.52
N TYR A 109 6.00 -11.55 10.76
CA TYR A 109 5.73 -10.37 11.59
C TYR A 109 5.46 -9.17 10.68
N LEU A 110 4.32 -8.51 10.88
CA LEU A 110 3.86 -7.38 10.09
C LEU A 110 3.49 -6.22 11.01
N ARG A 111 4.35 -5.21 11.05
CA ARG A 111 4.12 -4.00 11.83
C ARG A 111 3.67 -2.85 10.93
N PHE A 112 2.49 -2.34 11.20
CA PHE A 112 1.95 -1.12 10.61
C PHE A 112 2.00 0.00 11.64
N LEU A 113 2.50 1.15 11.24
CA LEU A 113 2.55 2.36 12.04
C LEU A 113 2.04 3.50 11.17
N ALA A 114 0.91 4.07 11.52
CA ALA A 114 0.32 5.21 10.85
C ALA A 114 0.21 6.37 11.84
N GLN A 115 0.64 7.55 11.44
CA GLN A 115 0.59 8.78 12.21
C GLN A 115 -0.18 9.82 11.41
N GLU A 116 -0.98 10.62 12.11
CA GLU A 116 -1.72 11.75 11.53
C GLU A 116 -2.57 11.32 10.32
N CYS A 117 -3.41 10.31 10.55
CA CYS A 117 -4.29 9.77 9.53
C CYS A 117 -5.68 10.38 9.68
N THR A 118 -6.16 11.04 8.64
CA THR A 118 -7.52 11.59 8.64
C THR A 118 -8.34 11.04 7.49
N LEU A 119 -9.62 10.81 7.75
CA LEU A 119 -10.55 10.27 6.76
C LEU A 119 -11.71 11.25 6.58
N PHE A 120 -11.87 11.69 5.34
CA PHE A 120 -12.86 12.63 4.89
C PHE A 120 -13.90 11.92 4.02
N LEU A 121 -15.19 12.06 4.35
CA LEU A 121 -16.30 11.58 3.51
C LEU A 121 -17.04 12.76 2.88
N SER A 122 -17.45 12.56 1.64
CA SER A 122 -18.46 13.37 0.97
C SER A 122 -19.55 12.47 0.42
N TYR A 123 -20.80 12.89 0.59
CA TYR A 123 -21.96 12.19 0.06
C TYR A 123 -22.54 13.00 -1.11
N LEU A 124 -22.69 12.35 -2.28
CA LEU A 124 -23.35 12.99 -3.42
C LEU A 124 -24.88 12.85 -3.30
N THR A 125 -25.50 13.92 -2.81
CA THR A 125 -26.95 14.08 -2.78
C THR A 125 -27.49 14.24 -4.21
N GLY A 126 -27.97 13.15 -4.81
CA GLY A 126 -28.59 13.18 -6.14
C GLY A 126 -28.35 11.95 -7.02
N SER A 127 -27.43 11.05 -6.64
CA SER A 127 -27.25 9.81 -7.38
C SER A 127 -28.28 8.76 -6.95
N LYS A 128 -29.00 8.18 -7.91
CA LYS A 128 -29.87 7.03 -7.66
C LYS A 128 -29.03 5.78 -7.43
N ALA A 129 -29.49 4.88 -6.57
CA ALA A 129 -28.87 3.56 -6.41
C ALA A 129 -28.80 2.85 -7.78
N ASN A 130 -27.68 2.18 -8.08
CA ASN A 130 -27.39 1.48 -9.34
C ASN A 130 -27.21 2.33 -10.61
N VAL A 131 -27.07 3.66 -10.50
CA VAL A 131 -26.62 4.50 -11.62
C VAL A 131 -25.14 4.83 -11.42
N PRO A 132 -24.28 4.69 -12.45
CA PRO A 132 -22.89 5.12 -12.34
C PRO A 132 -22.86 6.60 -11.97
N VAL A 133 -22.20 6.92 -10.86
CA VAL A 133 -22.04 8.30 -10.41
C VAL A 133 -21.25 9.05 -11.49
N PRO A 134 -21.67 10.27 -11.90
CA PRO A 134 -20.89 11.07 -12.84
C PRO A 134 -19.45 11.21 -12.33
N GLN A 135 -18.51 10.65 -13.08
CA GLN A 135 -17.08 10.87 -12.85
C GLN A 135 -16.79 12.31 -13.23
N ASP A 136 -16.85 13.19 -12.23
CA ASP A 136 -16.37 14.57 -12.32
C ASP A 136 -14.84 14.49 -12.33
N ASP A 137 -14.31 14.13 -13.50
CA ASP A 137 -13.01 13.46 -13.66
C ASP A 137 -11.82 14.40 -13.48
N ASP A 138 -12.06 15.71 -13.60
CA ASP A 138 -11.04 16.78 -13.54
C ASP A 138 -11.09 17.61 -12.26
N LYS A 139 -12.10 17.43 -11.40
CA LYS A 139 -12.24 18.27 -10.20
C LYS A 139 -11.39 17.71 -9.06
N TYR A 140 -10.37 18.47 -8.68
CA TYR A 140 -9.62 18.25 -7.44
C TYR A 140 -10.60 18.26 -6.25
N PRO A 141 -10.50 17.29 -5.33
CA PRO A 141 -11.37 17.25 -4.17
C PRO A 141 -11.06 18.47 -3.27
N ASP A 142 -12.03 19.37 -3.12
CA ASP A 142 -11.91 20.49 -2.19
C ASP A 142 -12.32 20.02 -0.79
N ILE A 143 -11.34 19.52 -0.03
CA ILE A 143 -11.52 18.93 1.30
C ILE A 143 -12.20 19.91 2.27
N SER A 144 -12.03 21.22 2.03
CA SER A 144 -12.52 22.28 2.92
C SER A 144 -14.03 22.57 2.80
N LYS A 145 -14.64 22.24 1.65
CA LYS A 145 -16.03 22.61 1.35
C LYS A 145 -16.95 21.41 1.18
N ASP A 146 -16.48 20.37 0.52
CA ASP A 146 -17.34 19.28 0.07
C ASP A 146 -17.23 18.04 0.97
N TYR A 147 -16.27 18.01 1.91
CA TYR A 147 -15.97 16.84 2.73
C TYR A 147 -16.12 17.11 4.22
N VAL A 148 -16.54 16.06 4.94
CA VAL A 148 -16.63 16.03 6.40
C VAL A 148 -15.57 15.08 6.92
N CYS A 149 -14.74 15.55 7.85
CA CYS A 149 -13.82 14.68 8.59
C CYS A 149 -14.63 13.78 9.51
N VAL A 150 -14.52 12.47 9.34
CA VAL A 150 -15.23 11.47 10.17
C VAL A 150 -14.28 10.71 11.08
N ILE A 151 -13.01 10.63 10.73
CA ILE A 151 -11.99 9.92 11.50
C ILE A 151 -10.75 10.80 11.50
N ASP A 152 -10.25 11.05 12.69
CA ASP A 152 -8.97 11.68 12.94
C ASP A 152 -8.19 10.76 13.89
N VAL A 153 -7.12 10.15 13.38
CA VAL A 153 -6.27 9.21 14.11
C VAL A 153 -4.88 9.80 14.25
N GLY A 154 -4.50 10.16 15.46
CA GLY A 154 -3.15 10.65 15.75
C GLY A 154 -2.07 9.59 15.58
N LEU A 155 -2.25 8.40 16.18
CA LEU A 155 -1.34 7.27 16.07
C LEU A 155 -2.15 5.96 15.95
N PHE A 156 -1.81 5.15 14.95
CA PHE A 156 -2.31 3.82 14.73
C PHE A 156 -1.12 2.87 14.66
N GLU A 157 -1.12 1.84 15.51
CA GLU A 157 -0.10 0.80 15.50
C GLU A 157 -0.78 -0.57 15.47
N LEU A 158 -0.30 -1.44 14.58
CA LEU A 158 -0.73 -2.83 14.46
C LEU A 158 0.52 -3.69 14.28
N SER A 159 0.63 -4.80 15.01
CA SER A 159 1.81 -5.68 15.02
C SER A 159 1.44 -7.15 15.08
#